data_AF-A0A0R3LRS4-F1
#
_entry.id   AF-A0A0R3LRS4-F1
#
_cell.length_a   1.000
_cell.length_b   1.000
_cell.length_c   1.000
_cell.angle_alpha   90.00
_cell.angle_beta   90.00
_cell.angle_gamma   90.00
#
_symmetry.space_group_name_H-M   'P 1'
#
loop_
_entity.id
_entity.type
_entity.pdbx_description
1 polymer ?
#
loop_
_entity_poly.entity_id
_entity_poly.type
_entity_poly.pdbx_seq_one_letter_code
_entity_poly.pdbx_strand_id
1 'polypeptide(L)'
;MTTETLCKRFGVSRTQLYRLLEPDGGLYRYIRERRLDRAFRRLMSPAGNGARLIDLAFESCFSSDNTFIRAFRHRFGITPGEVRELAIARAQDDNGRAGAALGFDPAAALRQLTVR
;
A
#
# COMPACT_ATOMS: atom_id res chain seq x y z
N MET A 1 -1.33 -6.71 -9.62
CA MET A 1 -2.50 -6.20 -10.37
C MET A 1 -2.01 -5.61 -11.70
N THR A 2 -2.57 -6.05 -12.82
CA THR A 2 -2.20 -5.63 -14.17
C THR A 2 -3.42 -5.12 -14.93
N THR A 3 -3.20 -4.39 -16.03
CA THR A 3 -4.25 -3.87 -16.92
C THR A 3 -5.20 -4.97 -17.42
N GLU A 4 -4.65 -6.12 -17.81
CA GLU A 4 -5.44 -7.24 -18.34
C GLU A 4 -6.35 -7.85 -17.27
N THR A 5 -5.84 -7.99 -16.04
CA THR A 5 -6.65 -8.46 -14.91
C THR A 5 -7.80 -7.49 -14.64
N LEU A 6 -7.58 -6.17 -14.77
CA LEU A 6 -8.62 -5.17 -14.57
C LEU A 6 -9.67 -5.17 -15.69
N CYS A 7 -9.24 -5.27 -16.95
CA CYS A 7 -10.17 -5.40 -18.09
C CYS A 7 -11.08 -6.61 -17.91
N LYS A 8 -10.50 -7.77 -17.55
CA LYS A 8 -11.26 -8.99 -17.27
C LYS A 8 -12.19 -8.84 -16.08
N ARG A 9 -11.72 -8.22 -14.98
CA ARG A 9 -12.50 -8.03 -13.76
C ARG A 9 -13.71 -7.11 -13.96
N PHE A 10 -13.56 -6.06 -14.75
CA PHE A 10 -14.62 -5.08 -14.98
C PHE A 10 -15.44 -5.34 -16.26
N GLY A 11 -15.07 -6.33 -17.07
CA GLY A 11 -15.76 -6.64 -18.32
C GLY A 11 -15.68 -5.54 -19.37
N VAL A 12 -14.61 -4.74 -19.36
CA VAL A 12 -14.44 -3.58 -20.26
C VAL A 12 -13.22 -3.73 -21.15
N SER A 13 -13.23 -3.04 -22.29
CA SER A 13 -12.04 -2.92 -23.14
C SER A 13 -10.96 -2.08 -22.46
N ARG A 14 -9.70 -2.22 -22.91
CA ARG A 14 -8.58 -1.39 -22.44
C ARG A 14 -8.89 0.11 -22.60
N THR A 15 -9.39 0.52 -23.76
CA THR A 15 -9.73 1.93 -24.06
C THR A 15 -10.79 2.46 -23.10
N GLN A 16 -11.83 1.68 -22.85
CA GLN A 16 -12.87 2.07 -21.90
C GLN A 16 -12.33 2.13 -20.47
N LEU A 17 -11.47 1.18 -20.07
CA LEU A 17 -10.80 1.22 -18.76
C LEU A 17 -9.93 2.48 -18.58
N TYR A 18 -9.18 2.89 -19.62
CA TYR A 18 -8.41 4.13 -19.59
C TYR A 18 -9.32 5.34 -19.39
N ARG A 19 -10.40 5.47 -20.17
CA ARG A 19 -11.36 6.57 -20.04
C ARG A 19 -12.04 6.61 -18.67
N LEU A 20 -12.42 5.44 -18.13
CA LEU A 20 -13.05 5.34 -16.82
C LEU A 20 -12.14 5.81 -15.69
N LEU A 21 -10.83 5.61 -15.83
CA LEU A 21 -9.84 5.95 -14.80
C LEU A 21 -9.13 7.28 -15.05
N GLU A 22 -9.36 7.96 -16.16
CA GLU A 22 -8.79 9.30 -16.40
C GLU A 22 -9.13 10.30 -15.29
N PRO A 23 -10.39 10.40 -14.82
CA PRO A 23 -10.73 11.32 -13.72
C PRO A 23 -9.93 11.07 -12.44
N ASP A 24 -9.53 9.83 -12.20
CA ASP A 24 -8.73 9.40 -11.04
C ASP A 24 -7.21 9.54 -11.27
N GLY A 25 -6.78 10.22 -12.35
CA GLY A 25 -5.37 10.39 -12.71
C GLY A 25 -4.78 9.23 -13.50
N GLY A 26 -5.65 8.39 -14.10
CA GLY A 26 -5.30 7.38 -15.08
C GLY A 26 -5.03 5.99 -14.51
N LEU A 27 -5.09 4.99 -15.40
CA LEU A 27 -4.92 3.57 -15.07
C LEU A 27 -3.61 3.27 -14.33
N TYR A 28 -2.50 3.87 -14.75
CA TYR A 28 -1.19 3.61 -14.14
C TYR A 28 -1.12 4.11 -12.70
N ARG A 29 -1.70 5.28 -12.41
CA ARG A 29 -1.81 5.80 -11.05
C ARG A 29 -2.66 4.87 -10.21
N TYR A 30 -3.84 4.48 -10.69
CA TYR A 30 -4.73 3.55 -9.99
C TYR A 30 -4.05 2.20 -9.68
N ILE A 31 -3.36 1.59 -10.66
CA ILE A 31 -2.62 0.34 -10.44
C ILE A 31 -1.50 0.53 -9.40
N ARG A 32 -0.71 1.61 -9.53
CA ARG A 32 0.39 1.91 -8.61
C ARG A 32 -0.13 2.07 -7.19
N GLU A 33 -1.17 2.86 -7.03
CA GLU A 33 -1.87 3.04 -5.78
C GLU A 33 -2.27 1.67 -5.21
N ARG A 34 -3.02 0.86 -5.94
CA ARG A 34 -3.50 -0.44 -5.42
C ARG A 34 -2.38 -1.42 -5.07
N ARG A 35 -1.20 -1.29 -5.70
CA ARG A 35 0.01 -2.03 -5.30
C ARG A 35 0.56 -1.52 -3.95
N LEU A 36 0.62 -0.21 -3.75
CA LEU A 36 0.99 0.40 -2.47
C LEU A 36 0.04 -0.02 -1.32
N ASP A 37 -1.26 -0.16 -1.58
CA ASP A 37 -2.24 -0.64 -0.59
C ASP A 37 -2.01 -2.07 -0.15
N ARG A 38 -1.58 -2.90 -1.08
CA ARG A 38 -1.19 -4.27 -0.78
C ARG A 38 0.10 -4.29 0.06
N ALA A 39 1.07 -3.44 -0.29
CA ALA A 39 2.31 -3.31 0.47
C ALA A 39 2.05 -2.84 1.91
N PHE A 40 1.17 -1.84 2.10
CA PHE A 40 0.78 -1.36 3.42
C PHE A 40 0.17 -2.48 4.27
N ARG A 41 -0.81 -3.23 3.71
CA ARG A 41 -1.42 -4.37 4.41
C ARG A 41 -0.41 -5.46 4.75
N ARG A 42 0.59 -5.70 3.89
CA ARG A 42 1.66 -6.66 4.17
C ARG A 42 2.60 -6.18 5.27
N LEU A 43 2.90 -4.89 5.33
CA LEU A 43 3.72 -4.32 6.39
C LEU A 43 3.02 -4.37 7.76
N MET A 44 1.70 -4.21 7.78
CA MET A 44 0.89 -4.29 9.00
C MET A 44 0.60 -5.73 9.46
N SER A 45 0.94 -6.75 8.66
CA SER A 45 0.74 -8.14 9.04
C SER A 45 2.01 -8.73 9.69
N PRO A 46 1.88 -9.77 10.54
CA PRO A 46 3.05 -10.41 11.16
C PRO A 46 4.08 -10.93 10.15
N ALA A 47 3.62 -11.35 8.96
CA ALA A 47 4.47 -11.79 7.85
C ALA A 47 5.36 -10.66 7.27
N GLY A 48 5.07 -9.39 7.60
CA GLY A 48 5.84 -8.22 7.19
C GLY A 48 7.06 -7.91 8.06
N ASN A 49 7.15 -8.46 9.28
CA ASN A 49 8.13 -8.05 10.29
C ASN A 49 9.60 -8.38 9.94
N GLY A 50 9.85 -9.25 8.95
CA GLY A 50 11.18 -9.59 8.45
C GLY A 50 11.40 -9.31 6.96
N ALA A 51 10.40 -8.77 6.24
CA ALA A 51 10.51 -8.55 4.80
C ALA A 51 11.50 -7.43 4.49
N ARG A 52 12.45 -7.65 3.57
CA ARG A 52 13.34 -6.56 3.13
C ARG A 52 12.54 -5.55 2.33
N LEU A 53 12.85 -4.26 2.49
CA LEU A 53 12.13 -3.19 1.78
C LEU A 53 12.24 -3.33 0.26
N ILE A 54 13.39 -3.79 -0.23
CA ILE A 54 13.62 -4.04 -1.64
C ILE A 54 12.73 -5.18 -2.19
N ASP A 55 12.45 -6.21 -1.39
CA ASP A 55 11.54 -7.29 -1.80
C ASP A 55 10.11 -6.76 -1.92
N LEU A 56 9.66 -5.96 -0.95
CA LEU A 56 8.35 -5.30 -0.99
C LEU A 56 8.24 -4.32 -2.18
N ALA A 57 9.32 -3.63 -2.52
CA ALA A 57 9.39 -2.77 -3.68
C ALA A 57 9.20 -3.57 -4.98
N PHE A 58 9.93 -4.67 -5.15
CA PHE A 58 9.82 -5.53 -6.33
C PHE A 58 8.44 -6.20 -6.46
N GLU A 59 7.88 -6.70 -5.36
CA GLU A 59 6.51 -7.26 -5.35
C GLU A 59 5.44 -6.20 -5.71
N SER A 60 5.72 -4.94 -5.39
CA SER A 60 4.92 -3.78 -5.76
C SER A 60 5.30 -3.21 -7.13
N CYS A 61 6.19 -3.89 -7.85
CA CYS A 61 6.72 -3.56 -9.17
C CYS A 61 7.43 -2.20 -9.25
N PHE A 62 8.19 -1.85 -8.23
CA PHE A 62 9.16 -0.76 -8.27
C PHE A 62 10.55 -1.32 -8.57
N SER A 63 11.36 -0.57 -9.30
CA SER A 63 12.73 -0.96 -9.65
C SER A 63 13.73 -0.74 -8.51
N SER A 64 13.38 0.08 -7.53
CA SER A 64 14.20 0.34 -6.34
C SER A 64 13.35 0.63 -5.11
N ASP A 65 13.93 0.37 -3.95
CA ASP A 65 13.40 0.71 -2.64
C ASP A 65 13.23 2.23 -2.45
N ASN A 66 14.18 3.07 -2.88
CA ASN A 66 14.07 4.53 -2.79
C ASN A 66 12.83 5.07 -3.55
N THR A 67 12.58 4.56 -4.76
CA THR A 67 11.39 4.95 -5.54
C THR A 67 10.10 4.48 -4.85
N PHE A 68 10.12 3.27 -4.30
CA PHE A 68 9.00 2.73 -3.53
C PHE A 68 8.72 3.57 -2.27
N ILE A 69 9.73 3.88 -1.46
CA ILE A 69 9.59 4.68 -0.23
C ILE A 69 8.98 6.05 -0.54
N ARG A 70 9.48 6.74 -1.58
CA ARG A 70 8.95 8.05 -1.97
C ARG A 70 7.49 7.96 -2.40
N ALA A 71 7.14 6.98 -3.23
CA ALA A 71 5.75 6.78 -3.67
C ALA A 71 4.83 6.40 -2.50
N PHE A 72 5.32 5.57 -1.57
CA PHE A 72 4.60 5.14 -0.38
C PHE A 72 4.35 6.32 0.56
N ARG A 73 5.37 7.11 0.87
CA ARG A 73 5.25 8.32 1.70
C ARG A 73 4.33 9.36 1.06
N HIS A 74 4.43 9.57 -0.26
CA HIS A 74 3.53 10.45 -0.98
C HIS A 74 2.06 10.02 -0.82
N ARG A 75 1.80 8.71 -0.79
CA ARG A 75 0.44 8.20 -0.64
C ARG A 75 -0.07 8.24 0.81
N PHE A 76 0.74 7.80 1.77
CA PHE A 76 0.30 7.52 3.14
C PHE A 76 0.76 8.54 4.18
N GLY A 77 1.60 9.51 3.79
CA GLY A 77 2.20 10.49 4.70
C GLY A 77 3.39 9.97 5.52
N ILE A 78 3.54 8.64 5.64
CA ILE A 78 4.61 7.96 6.38
C ILE A 78 5.36 6.96 5.51
N THR A 79 6.55 6.58 5.93
CA THR A 79 7.43 5.64 5.24
C THR A 79 7.07 4.17 5.56
N PRO A 80 7.46 3.22 4.70
CA PRO A 80 7.32 1.80 4.99
C PRO A 80 8.00 1.36 6.30
N GLY A 81 9.10 2.01 6.68
CA GLY A 81 9.83 1.74 7.93
C GLY A 81 9.03 2.15 9.16
N GLU A 82 8.46 3.36 9.16
CA GLU A 82 7.58 3.84 10.24
C GLU A 82 6.33 2.93 10.40
N VAL A 83 5.75 2.46 9.29
CA VAL A 83 4.65 1.47 9.34
C VAL A 83 5.09 0.16 10.00
N ARG A 84 6.31 -0.31 9.72
CA ARG A 84 6.83 -1.53 10.32
C ARG A 84 7.04 -1.37 11.82
N GLU A 85 7.61 -0.25 12.24
CA GLU A 85 7.78 0.04 13.67
C GLU A 85 6.43 0.06 14.39
N LEU A 86 5.41 0.66 13.79
CA LEU A 86 4.03 0.61 14.28
C LEU A 86 3.47 -0.82 14.35
N ALA A 87 3.72 -1.64 13.34
CA ALA A 87 3.26 -3.03 13.31
C ALA A 87 3.94 -3.89 14.39
N ILE A 88 5.25 -3.69 14.60
CA ILE A 88 6.02 -4.34 15.66
C ILE A 88 5.54 -3.87 17.03
N ALA A 89 5.37 -2.56 17.23
CA ALA A 89 4.84 -2.01 18.46
C ALA A 89 3.44 -2.57 18.77
N ARG A 90 2.52 -2.61 17.79
CA ARG A 90 1.19 -3.24 17.97
C ARG A 90 1.28 -4.72 18.34
N ALA A 91 2.19 -5.48 17.73
CA ALA A 91 2.37 -6.90 18.05
C ALA A 91 2.99 -7.10 19.45
N GLN A 92 3.78 -6.14 19.93
CA GLN A 92 4.33 -6.11 21.29
C GLN A 92 3.30 -5.57 22.30
N ASP A 93 2.37 -4.73 21.88
CA ASP A 93 1.31 -4.13 22.71
C ASP A 93 0.13 -5.07 22.99
N ASP A 94 0.03 -6.20 22.29
CA ASP A 94 -0.74 -7.35 22.78
C ASP A 94 -0.16 -7.90 24.12
N ASN A 95 1.00 -7.40 24.56
CA ASN A 95 1.57 -7.53 25.91
C ASN A 95 1.37 -6.27 26.81
N GLY A 96 0.54 -5.30 26.39
CA GLY A 96 -0.19 -4.41 27.30
C GLY A 96 0.03 -2.90 27.27
N ARG A 97 0.99 -2.28 26.54
CA ARG A 97 1.21 -0.80 26.63
C ARG A 97 1.91 -0.13 25.42
N ALA A 98 1.13 0.65 24.66
CA ALA A 98 1.48 1.94 24.00
C ALA A 98 1.47 2.06 22.46
N GLY A 99 0.25 2.11 21.88
CA GLY A 99 0.03 2.44 20.46
C GLY A 99 -0.07 3.94 20.09
N ALA A 100 0.37 4.88 20.95
CA ALA A 100 0.05 6.31 20.81
C ALA A 100 1.19 7.20 20.25
N ALA A 101 2.39 6.67 19.99
CA ALA A 101 3.60 7.50 19.90
C ALA A 101 3.84 8.27 18.58
N LEU A 102 3.17 7.95 17.46
CA LEU A 102 3.52 8.54 16.15
C LEU A 102 2.43 9.40 15.50
N GLY A 103 1.29 9.66 16.17
CA GLY A 103 0.22 10.51 15.63
C GLY A 103 -0.42 9.98 14.33
N PHE A 104 -0.12 8.75 13.92
CA PHE A 104 -0.69 8.07 12.76
C PHE A 104 -1.67 6.99 13.23
N ASP A 105 -2.91 7.02 12.74
CA ASP A 105 -3.90 5.95 12.99
C ASP A 105 -3.86 4.91 11.86
N PRO A 106 -3.15 3.77 12.05
CA PRO A 106 -3.10 2.72 11.04
C PRO A 106 -4.47 2.08 10.78
N ALA A 107 -5.40 2.10 11.75
CA ALA A 107 -6.75 1.58 11.55
C ALA A 107 -7.56 2.51 10.63
N ALA A 108 -7.41 3.84 10.76
CA ALA A 108 -7.98 4.79 9.80
C ALA A 108 -7.42 4.59 8.39
N ALA A 109 -6.10 4.40 8.26
CA ALA A 109 -5.49 4.11 6.98
C ALA A 109 -6.09 2.83 6.36
N LEU A 110 -6.19 1.73 7.11
CA LEU A 110 -6.80 0.48 6.64
C LEU A 110 -8.28 0.65 6.25
N ARG A 111 -9.06 1.48 6.95
CA ARG A 111 -10.44 1.80 6.56
C ARG A 111 -10.50 2.52 5.20
N GLN A 112 -9.58 3.45 4.94
CA GLN A 112 -9.45 4.11 3.63
C GLN A 112 -9.04 3.15 2.51
N LEU A 113 -8.39 2.02 2.85
CA LEU A 113 -8.00 0.99 1.88
C LEU A 113 -9.13 0.04 1.49
N THR A 114 -10.16 -0.09 2.32
CA THR A 114 -11.27 -1.04 2.10
C THR A 114 -12.40 -0.42 1.25
N VAL A 115 -12.48 0.92 1.18
CA VAL A 115 -13.50 1.64 0.41
C VAL A 115 -12.90 2.19 -0.89
N ARG A 116 -12.84 1.37 -1.94
CA ARG A 116 -12.79 1.74 -3.39
C ARG A 116 -12.49 0.51 -4.25
#